data_AF-B0LVG4-F1
#
_entry.id   AF-B0LVG4-F1
#
_cell.length_a   1.000
_cell.length_b   1.000
_cell.length_c   1.000
_cell.angle_alpha   90.00
_cell.angle_beta   90.00
_cell.angle_gamma   90.00
#
_symmetry.space_group_name_H-M   'P 1'
#
loop_
_entity.id
_entity.type
_entity.pdbx_description
1 polymer ?
#
loop_
_entity_poly.entity_id
_entity_poly.type
_entity_poly.pdbx_seq_one_letter_code
_entity_poly.pdbx_strand_id
1 'polypeptide(L)'
;EDHVAHAYAQSVPYGVSQIKAPALHSQGFTGSNVKVAVIDSGIDSSHPDLKVAGGASMVPSETNPFQDNNSHGTHVAGTVAALNNSVGVLGVAPSASLYAVKVLGADGSGQYSWIINGIEWAIANNMDV
;
A
#
# COMPACT_ATOMS: atom_id res chain seq x y z
N GLU A 1 10.88 13.49 -31.97
CA GLU A 1 12.16 13.49 -31.26
C GLU A 1 12.38 12.10 -30.73
N ASP A 2 13.57 11.54 -30.93
CA ASP A 2 13.92 10.21 -30.46
C ASP A 2 14.41 10.36 -29.02
N HIS A 3 13.71 9.73 -28.07
CA HIS A 3 14.07 9.80 -26.65
C HIS A 3 14.80 8.52 -26.25
N VAL A 4 15.93 8.69 -25.55
CA VAL A 4 16.67 7.57 -24.97
C VAL A 4 15.85 6.98 -23.83
N ALA A 5 15.46 5.72 -23.96
CA ALA A 5 14.86 4.97 -22.86
C ALA A 5 15.95 4.66 -21.83
N HIS A 6 15.84 5.27 -20.65
CA HIS A 6 16.66 4.90 -19.51
C HIS A 6 16.03 3.69 -18.80
N ALA A 7 16.86 2.72 -18.39
CA ALA A 7 16.41 1.72 -17.44
C ALA A 7 15.99 2.43 -16.15
N TYR A 8 14.70 2.39 -15.81
CA TYR A 8 14.21 2.97 -14.56
C TYR A 8 14.76 2.16 -13.39
N ALA A 9 15.75 2.71 -12.69
CA ALA A 9 16.17 2.21 -11.40
C ALA A 9 15.16 2.64 -10.32
N GLN A 10 15.14 1.93 -9.20
CA GLN A 10 14.38 2.36 -8.03
C GLN A 10 14.78 3.77 -7.59
N SER A 11 13.79 4.58 -7.24
CA SER A 11 13.97 5.92 -6.67
C SER A 11 13.43 5.99 -5.24
N VAL A 12 13.99 6.88 -4.41
CA VAL A 12 13.47 7.13 -3.06
C VAL A 12 12.66 8.43 -3.10
N PRO A 13 11.33 8.39 -2.94
CA PRO A 13 10.52 9.61 -2.90
C PRO A 13 11.02 10.56 -1.80
N TYR A 14 10.96 11.86 -2.07
CA TYR A 14 11.46 12.89 -1.14
C TYR A 14 10.88 12.75 0.27
N GLY A 15 9.58 12.43 0.39
CA GLY A 15 8.90 12.26 1.68
C GLY A 15 9.55 11.20 2.58
N VAL A 16 10.00 10.08 2.01
CA VAL A 16 10.69 9.01 2.74
C VAL A 16 12.01 9.52 3.34
N SER A 17 12.77 10.26 2.54
CA SER A 17 14.02 10.89 2.98
C SER A 17 13.78 12.01 4.01
N GLN A 18 12.74 12.83 3.81
CA GLN A 18 12.39 13.97 4.66
C GLN A 18 12.09 13.54 6.10
N ILE A 19 11.41 12.40 6.29
CA ILE A 19 11.13 11.83 7.61
C ILE A 19 12.27 10.97 8.16
N LYS A 20 13.40 10.90 7.46
CA LYS A 20 14.60 10.14 7.85
C LYS A 20 14.42 8.61 7.92
N ALA A 21 13.44 8.05 7.21
CA ALA A 21 13.25 6.60 7.14
C ALA A 21 14.52 5.84 6.65
N PRO A 22 15.32 6.34 5.67
CA PRO A 22 16.55 5.67 5.24
C PRO A 22 17.60 5.47 6.34
N ALA A 23 17.58 6.31 7.39
CA ALA A 23 18.48 6.14 8.53
C ALA A 23 18.15 4.89 9.36
N LEU A 24 16.87 4.49 9.43
CA LEU A 24 16.44 3.23 10.04
C LEU A 24 16.63 2.05 9.09
N HIS A 25 16.40 2.24 7.79
CA HIS A 25 16.66 1.20 6.79
C HIS A 25 18.12 0.75 6.82
N SER A 26 19.05 1.70 6.97
CA SER A 26 20.50 1.45 7.08
C SER A 26 20.90 0.69 8.36
N GLN A 27 20.04 0.69 9.38
CA GLN A 27 20.18 -0.09 10.62
C GLN A 27 19.49 -1.46 10.53
N GLY A 28 18.88 -1.79 9.39
CA GLY A 28 18.13 -3.04 9.18
C GLY A 28 16.67 -2.99 9.63
N PHE A 29 16.14 -1.84 10.02
CA PHE A 29 14.73 -1.68 10.40
C PHE A 29 13.89 -1.23 9.22
N THR A 30 13.09 -2.14 8.65
CA THR A 30 12.30 -1.91 7.43
C THR A 30 10.80 -2.24 7.60
N GLY A 31 10.33 -2.42 8.83
CA GLY A 31 8.94 -2.79 9.13
C GLY A 31 8.64 -4.28 9.09
N SER A 32 9.66 -5.14 9.03
CA SER A 32 9.50 -6.60 9.10
C SER A 32 8.67 -7.02 10.32
N ASN A 33 7.77 -7.98 10.12
CA ASN A 33 6.83 -8.50 11.12
C ASN A 33 5.75 -7.51 11.60
N VAL A 34 5.61 -6.34 10.98
CA VAL A 34 4.52 -5.39 11.23
C VAL A 34 3.44 -5.58 10.16
N LYS A 35 2.18 -5.75 10.58
CA LYS A 35 1.00 -5.80 9.73
C LYS A 35 0.38 -4.41 9.63
N VAL A 36 0.24 -3.90 8.40
CA VAL A 36 -0.33 -2.58 8.14
C VAL A 36 -1.55 -2.72 7.25
N ALA A 37 -2.72 -2.27 7.72
CA ALA A 37 -3.94 -2.22 6.93
C ALA A 37 -4.09 -0.86 6.24
N VAL A 38 -4.21 -0.88 4.92
CA VAL A 38 -4.60 0.30 4.13
C VAL A 38 -6.11 0.25 3.92
N ILE A 39 -6.83 1.05 4.69
CA ILE A 39 -8.30 1.18 4.65
C ILE A 39 -8.67 2.23 3.59
N ASP A 40 -8.92 1.80 2.34
CA ASP A 40 -8.98 2.70 1.18
C ASP A 40 -9.81 2.10 0.01
N SER A 41 -9.50 2.44 -1.25
CA SER A 41 -10.13 1.94 -2.48
C SER A 41 -9.67 0.55 -2.92
N GLY A 42 -8.86 -0.13 -2.10
CA GLY A 42 -8.20 -1.39 -2.44
C GLY A 42 -6.72 -1.18 -2.77
N ILE A 43 -6.03 -2.25 -3.13
CA ILE A 43 -4.63 -2.19 -3.59
C ILE A 43 -4.52 -3.10 -4.80
N ASP A 44 -3.94 -2.63 -5.91
CA ASP A 44 -3.58 -3.50 -7.02
C ASP A 44 -2.48 -4.48 -6.59
N SER A 45 -2.86 -5.73 -6.34
CA SER A 45 -1.91 -6.77 -5.93
C SER A 45 -1.07 -7.31 -7.09
N SER A 46 -1.38 -6.93 -8.33
CA SER A 46 -0.59 -7.31 -9.51
C SER A 46 0.58 -6.35 -9.77
N HIS A 47 0.61 -5.20 -9.08
CA HIS A 47 1.64 -4.20 -9.23
C HIS A 47 3.02 -4.79 -8.88
N PRO A 48 4.04 -4.69 -9.76
CA PRO A 48 5.33 -5.37 -9.59
C PRO A 48 6.13 -4.86 -8.39
N ASP A 49 5.80 -3.66 -7.90
CA ASP A 49 6.48 -2.99 -6.79
C ASP A 49 5.71 -3.06 -5.45
N LEU A 50 4.66 -3.89 -5.37
CA LEU A 50 3.87 -4.11 -4.16
C LEU A 50 3.75 -5.60 -3.85
N LYS A 51 3.64 -5.91 -2.56
CA LYS A 51 3.35 -7.27 -2.07
C LYS A 51 2.25 -7.22 -1.02
N VAL A 52 1.04 -7.56 -1.44
CA VAL A 52 -0.14 -7.62 -0.57
C VAL A 52 -0.22 -8.98 0.10
N ALA A 53 -0.33 -9.01 1.43
CA ALA A 53 -0.36 -10.22 2.25
C ALA A 53 -1.78 -10.79 2.43
N GLY A 54 -2.81 -9.95 2.29
CA GLY A 54 -4.21 -10.34 2.44
C GLY A 54 -5.11 -9.11 2.43
N GLY A 55 -6.40 -9.30 2.72
CA GLY A 55 -7.35 -8.20 2.73
C GLY A 55 -8.80 -8.63 2.73
N ALA A 56 -9.70 -7.65 2.83
CA ALA A 56 -11.14 -7.82 2.70
C ALA A 56 -11.77 -6.58 2.05
N SER A 57 -12.90 -6.77 1.38
CA SER A 57 -13.71 -5.67 0.85
C SER A 57 -15.02 -5.55 1.60
N MET A 58 -15.37 -4.33 1.98
CA MET A 58 -16.65 -3.95 2.57
C MET A 58 -17.57 -3.29 1.52
N VAL A 59 -17.11 -3.16 0.28
CA VAL A 59 -17.86 -2.56 -0.84
C VAL A 59 -18.64 -3.66 -1.57
N PRO A 60 -19.98 -3.69 -1.50
CA PRO A 60 -20.76 -4.83 -2.01
C PRO A 60 -20.62 -5.09 -3.52
N SER A 61 -20.41 -4.04 -4.32
CA SER A 61 -20.24 -4.14 -5.77
C SER A 61 -18.81 -4.48 -6.21
N GLU A 62 -17.84 -4.42 -5.30
CA GLU A 62 -16.42 -4.61 -5.58
C GLU A 62 -15.80 -5.51 -4.50
N THR A 63 -16.10 -6.80 -4.56
CA THR A 63 -15.76 -7.76 -3.49
C THR A 63 -14.30 -8.20 -3.46
N ASN A 64 -13.52 -7.87 -4.49
CA ASN A 64 -12.09 -8.16 -4.54
C ASN A 64 -11.27 -6.95 -4.04
N PRO A 65 -10.66 -6.99 -2.85
CA PRO A 65 -9.85 -5.88 -2.34
C PRO A 65 -8.51 -5.71 -3.06
N PHE A 66 -8.11 -6.70 -3.85
CA PHE A 66 -6.85 -6.74 -4.61
C PHE A 66 -6.95 -6.07 -5.99
N GLN A 67 -8.13 -5.53 -6.30
CA GLN A 67 -8.39 -4.72 -7.47
C GLN A 67 -8.71 -3.30 -7.01
N ASP A 68 -7.88 -2.36 -7.41
CA ASP A 68 -8.09 -0.95 -7.13
C ASP A 68 -8.53 -0.22 -8.39
N ASN A 69 -9.85 -0.04 -8.52
CA ASN A 69 -10.45 0.64 -9.66
C ASN A 69 -10.41 2.17 -9.55
N ASN A 70 -9.84 2.72 -8.47
CA ASN A 70 -9.69 4.16 -8.26
C ASN A 70 -8.23 4.63 -8.32
N SER A 71 -7.27 3.77 -7.92
CA SER A 71 -5.82 4.00 -7.77
C SER A 71 -5.36 4.70 -6.50
N HIS A 72 -6.25 5.34 -5.74
CA HIS A 72 -5.88 6.06 -4.52
C HIS A 72 -5.23 5.13 -3.48
N GLY A 73 -5.88 3.98 -3.18
CA GLY A 73 -5.36 3.02 -2.21
C GLY A 73 -4.04 2.38 -2.62
N THR A 74 -3.83 2.09 -3.91
CA THR A 74 -2.55 1.59 -4.45
C THR A 74 -1.43 2.63 -4.28
N HIS A 75 -1.72 3.91 -4.50
CA HIS A 75 -0.75 4.97 -4.30
C HIS A 75 -0.41 5.18 -2.81
N VAL A 76 -1.43 5.14 -1.92
CA VAL A 76 -1.22 5.17 -0.47
C VAL A 76 -0.37 3.98 -0.02
N ALA A 77 -0.69 2.78 -0.47
CA ALA A 77 0.06 1.55 -0.25
C ALA A 77 1.52 1.66 -0.68
N GLY A 78 1.81 2.30 -1.82
CA GLY A 78 3.17 2.55 -2.28
C GLY A 78 3.99 3.41 -1.31
N THR A 79 3.38 4.45 -0.75
CA THR A 79 4.05 5.28 0.28
C THR A 79 4.37 4.45 1.53
N VAL A 80 3.46 3.57 1.93
CA VAL A 80 3.65 2.69 3.11
C VAL A 80 4.75 1.67 2.84
N ALA A 81 4.65 0.86 1.80
CA ALA A 81 5.44 -0.35 1.64
C ALA A 81 5.75 -0.74 0.19
N ALA A 82 5.96 0.22 -0.73
CA ALA A 82 6.61 -0.10 -2.00
C ALA A 82 7.93 -0.82 -1.74
N LEU A 83 8.18 -1.89 -2.50
CA LEU A 83 9.25 -2.85 -2.25
C LEU A 83 10.62 -2.19 -2.36
N ASN A 84 11.63 -2.72 -1.67
CA ASN A 84 13.02 -2.35 -1.90
C ASN A 84 13.62 -3.29 -2.96
N ASN A 85 13.72 -2.83 -4.20
CA ASN A 85 14.12 -3.63 -5.37
C ASN A 85 14.80 -2.74 -6.44
N SER A 86 14.80 -3.16 -7.70
CA SER A 86 15.44 -2.43 -8.80
C SER A 86 14.48 -1.58 -9.65
N VAL A 87 13.21 -1.47 -9.29
CA VAL A 87 12.17 -0.75 -10.05
C VAL A 87 11.42 0.24 -9.15
N GLY A 88 10.63 1.11 -9.76
CA GLY A 88 9.62 1.92 -9.06
C GLY A 88 10.18 2.82 -7.95
N VAL A 89 9.54 2.74 -6.79
CA VAL A 89 9.79 3.63 -5.65
C VAL A 89 10.01 2.84 -4.36
N LEU A 90 10.59 3.48 -3.35
CA LEU A 90 10.76 2.88 -2.03
C LEU A 90 9.68 3.37 -1.05
N GLY A 91 9.02 2.46 -0.33
CA GLY A 91 8.10 2.78 0.75
C GLY A 91 8.81 3.12 2.06
N VAL A 92 8.07 3.65 3.04
CA VAL A 92 8.60 3.94 4.38
C VAL A 92 8.96 2.65 5.14
N ALA A 93 8.16 1.61 5.02
CA ALA A 93 8.31 0.31 5.67
C ALA A 93 8.24 -0.82 4.62
N PRO A 94 9.26 -0.96 3.74
CA PRO A 94 9.21 -1.82 2.56
C PRO A 94 9.13 -3.33 2.87
N SER A 95 9.29 -3.73 4.13
CA SER A 95 9.16 -5.13 4.59
C SER A 95 7.92 -5.38 5.45
N ALA A 96 7.03 -4.39 5.59
CA ALA A 96 5.75 -4.57 6.27
C ALA A 96 4.84 -5.55 5.51
N SER A 97 4.00 -6.27 6.26
CA SER A 97 2.93 -7.10 5.69
C SER A 97 1.73 -6.21 5.39
N LEU A 98 1.53 -5.89 4.11
CA LEU A 98 0.51 -4.95 3.67
C LEU A 98 -0.84 -5.65 3.47
N TYR A 99 -1.91 -5.11 4.05
CA TYR A 99 -3.27 -5.62 3.92
C TYR A 99 -4.19 -4.61 3.23
N ALA A 100 -4.89 -5.06 2.19
CA ALA A 100 -5.86 -4.25 1.45
C ALA A 100 -7.24 -4.31 2.11
N VAL A 101 -7.72 -3.21 2.71
CA VAL A 101 -9.04 -3.14 3.33
C VAL A 101 -9.89 -2.17 2.51
N LYS A 102 -10.64 -2.71 1.55
CA LYS A 102 -11.39 -1.89 0.59
C LYS A 102 -12.71 -1.41 1.20
N VAL A 103 -12.82 -0.11 1.42
CA VAL A 103 -14.02 0.57 1.94
C VAL A 103 -14.53 1.68 1.02
N LEU A 104 -13.78 2.00 -0.04
CA LEU A 104 -14.16 2.97 -1.08
C LEU A 104 -14.33 2.26 -2.44
N GLY A 105 -15.33 2.69 -3.21
CA GLY A 105 -15.57 2.22 -4.58
C GLY A 105 -14.65 2.88 -5.62
N ALA A 106 -14.87 2.57 -6.89
CA ALA A 106 -14.13 3.12 -8.03
C ALA A 106 -14.20 4.66 -8.14
N ASP A 107 -15.24 5.29 -7.60
CA ASP A 107 -15.40 6.75 -7.54
C ASP A 107 -14.66 7.39 -6.35
N GLY A 108 -13.96 6.60 -5.54
CA GLY A 108 -13.23 7.07 -4.36
C GLY A 108 -14.14 7.38 -3.17
N SER A 109 -15.41 6.97 -3.21
CA SER A 109 -16.40 7.21 -2.15
C SER A 109 -16.86 5.92 -1.49
N GLY A 110 -17.32 6.02 -0.24
CA GLY A 110 -17.81 4.88 0.53
C GLY A 110 -18.74 5.29 1.66
N GLN A 111 -19.57 4.35 2.11
CA GLN A 111 -20.46 4.58 3.26
C GLN A 111 -19.67 4.50 4.56
N TYR A 112 -20.06 5.28 5.57
CA TYR A 112 -19.44 5.18 6.90
C TYR A 112 -19.52 3.77 7.50
N SER A 113 -20.60 3.03 7.24
CA SER A 113 -20.74 1.64 7.66
C SER A 113 -19.64 0.74 7.07
N TRP A 114 -19.20 0.99 5.83
CA TRP A 114 -18.12 0.23 5.20
C TRP A 114 -16.78 0.54 5.87
N ILE A 115 -16.54 1.81 6.19
CA ILE A 115 -15.34 2.26 6.90
C ILE A 115 -15.28 1.62 8.30
N ILE A 116 -16.39 1.68 9.05
CA ILE A 116 -16.49 1.06 10.39
C ILE A 116 -16.20 -0.44 10.30
N ASN A 117 -16.84 -1.15 9.37
CA ASN A 117 -16.60 -2.59 9.18
C ASN A 117 -15.13 -2.89 8.79
N GLY A 118 -14.50 -2.01 8.01
CA GLY A 118 -13.08 -2.11 7.66
C GLY A 118 -12.16 -1.98 8.89
N ILE A 119 -12.46 -1.03 9.78
CA ILE A 119 -11.75 -0.85 11.05
C ILE A 119 -11.95 -2.07 11.96
N GLU A 120 -13.19 -2.56 12.10
CA GLU A 120 -13.49 -3.75 12.90
C GLU A 120 -12.75 -4.98 12.36
N TRP A 121 -12.68 -5.14 11.04
CA TRP A 121 -11.89 -6.20 10.42
C TRP A 121 -10.41 -6.07 10.76
N ALA A 122 -9.82 -4.87 10.72
CA ALA A 122 -8.42 -4.65 11.05
C ALA A 122 -8.12 -5.02 12.52
N ILE A 123 -9.00 -4.62 13.44
CA ILE A 123 -8.90 -4.98 14.87
C ILE A 123 -8.99 -6.49 15.05
N ALA A 124 -10.00 -7.13 14.44
CA ALA A 124 -10.25 -8.56 14.57
C ALA A 124 -9.13 -9.43 13.97
N ASN A 125 -8.40 -8.92 12.98
CA ASN A 125 -7.27 -9.62 12.34
C ASN A 125 -5.90 -9.22 12.91
N ASN A 126 -5.89 -8.49 14.03
CA ASN A 126 -4.69 -8.07 14.75
C ASN A 126 -3.71 -7.31 13.84
N MET A 127 -4.19 -6.30 13.12
CA MET A 127 -3.32 -5.34 12.45
C MET A 127 -2.57 -4.53 13.51
N ASP A 128 -1.30 -4.22 13.24
CA ASP A 128 -0.48 -3.42 14.15
C ASP A 128 -0.67 -1.91 13.88
N VAL A 129 -0.96 -1.57 12.62
CA VAL A 129 -1.26 -0.21 12.13
C VAL A 129 -2.49 -0.25 11.23
#